data_AF-A0A2R2W7Y5-F1
#
_entry.id   AF-A0A2R2W7Y5-F1
#
_cell.length_a   1.000
_cell.length_b   1.000
_cell.length_c   1.000
_cell.angle_alpha   90.00
_cell.angle_beta   90.00
_cell.angle_gamma   90.00
#
_symmetry.space_group_name_H-M   'P 1'
#
loop_
_entity.id
_entity.type
_entity.pdbx_description
1 polymer ?
#
loop_
_entity_poly.entity_id
_entity_poly.type
_entity_poly.pdbx_seq_one_letter_code
_entity_poly.pdbx_strand_id
1 'polypeptide(L)'
;MSSTPSAREQAVQIHKRITESSTKSAWSTQCIENESIPKWQLATVAALLALSQGEELDYVTSSLLEDRDWQIVAFTPRRVVRLVLTPSHSGELLTHGYVFGRGTLSAIELVSSPAPISTQDPWPGNLSMIARYAGATIPLPLDDFASPRNRSQIPRLLASLLKDVSG
;
A
#
# COMPACT_ATOMS: atom_id res chain seq x y z
N MET A 1 -28.24 -11.26 -10.63
CA MET A 1 -27.75 -11.67 -9.30
C MET A 1 -26.29 -11.23 -9.24
N SER A 2 -25.97 -10.22 -8.43
CA SER A 2 -24.59 -9.73 -8.30
C SER A 2 -23.88 -10.55 -7.23
N SER A 3 -22.90 -11.34 -7.64
CA SER A 3 -22.04 -12.10 -6.72
C SER A 3 -21.22 -11.11 -5.88
N THR A 4 -21.24 -11.28 -4.55
CA THR A 4 -20.34 -10.52 -3.67
C THR A 4 -18.89 -10.82 -4.04
N PRO A 5 -18.06 -9.82 -4.35
CA PRO A 5 -16.66 -10.06 -4.70
C PRO A 5 -15.92 -10.71 -3.53
N SER A 6 -15.05 -11.67 -3.83
CA SER A 6 -14.13 -12.28 -2.87
C SER A 6 -13.23 -11.24 -2.20
N ALA A 7 -12.67 -11.56 -1.03
CA ALA A 7 -11.72 -10.70 -0.33
C ALA A 7 -10.53 -10.29 -1.22
N ARG A 8 -10.05 -11.23 -2.06
CA ARG A 8 -9.01 -10.99 -3.07
C ARG A 8 -9.43 -9.97 -4.12
N GLU A 9 -10.64 -10.10 -4.67
CA GLU A 9 -11.16 -9.15 -5.65
C GLU A 9 -11.35 -7.75 -5.05
N GLN A 10 -11.82 -7.67 -3.80
CA GLN A 10 -11.95 -6.41 -3.07
C GLN A 10 -10.58 -5.74 -2.83
N ALA A 11 -9.55 -6.51 -2.48
CA ALA A 11 -8.18 -6.02 -2.31
C ALA A 11 -7.58 -5.50 -3.63
N VAL A 12 -7.75 -6.23 -4.73
CA VAL A 12 -7.33 -5.79 -6.06
C VAL A 12 -8.02 -4.50 -6.46
N GLN A 13 -9.33 -4.39 -6.20
CA GLN A 13 -10.10 -3.18 -6.53
C GLN A 13 -9.62 -1.96 -5.74
N ILE A 14 -9.41 -2.08 -4.42
CA ILE A 14 -8.92 -0.94 -3.62
C ILE A 14 -7.48 -0.57 -3.99
N HIS A 15 -6.59 -1.54 -4.24
CA HIS A 15 -5.22 -1.28 -4.67
C HIS A 15 -5.18 -0.56 -6.02
N LYS A 16 -5.92 -1.09 -7.02
CA LYS A 16 -6.04 -0.47 -8.34
C LYS A 16 -6.52 0.98 -8.20
N ARG A 17 -7.59 1.21 -7.44
CA ARG A 17 -8.13 2.56 -7.19
C ARG A 17 -7.08 3.49 -6.59
N ILE A 18 -6.35 3.06 -5.57
CA ILE A 18 -5.31 3.88 -4.94
C ILE A 18 -4.21 4.24 -5.95
N THR A 19 -3.72 3.25 -6.72
CA THR A 19 -2.66 3.49 -7.71
C THR A 19 -3.10 4.34 -8.89
N GLU A 20 -4.37 4.28 -9.29
CA GLU A 20 -4.94 5.15 -10.33
C GLU A 20 -5.15 6.57 -9.80
N SER A 21 -5.41 6.72 -8.50
CA SER A 21 -5.69 8.01 -7.84
C SER A 21 -4.43 8.81 -7.51
N SER A 22 -3.25 8.17 -7.49
CA SER A 22 -2.02 8.81 -7.00
C SER A 22 -1.30 9.74 -7.98
N THR A 23 -1.67 9.79 -9.27
CA THR A 23 -0.81 10.39 -10.31
C THR A 23 -1.27 11.74 -10.86
N LYS A 24 -1.63 12.70 -10.00
CA LYS A 24 -1.85 14.13 -10.37
C LYS A 24 -2.98 14.38 -11.40
N SER A 25 -4.25 14.35 -10.97
CA SER A 25 -5.46 15.00 -11.59
C SER A 25 -6.77 14.19 -11.42
N ALA A 26 -6.72 12.96 -10.92
CA ALA A 26 -7.83 12.02 -11.02
C ALA A 26 -8.84 11.99 -9.86
N TRP A 27 -8.66 12.79 -8.81
CA TRP A 27 -9.62 12.88 -7.69
C TRP A 27 -10.18 14.30 -7.56
N SER A 28 -11.11 14.64 -8.46
CA SER A 28 -12.16 15.59 -8.10
C SER A 28 -13.25 14.81 -7.36
N THR A 29 -13.96 15.45 -6.44
CA THR A 29 -15.10 14.90 -5.70
C THR A 29 -16.12 14.19 -6.63
N GLN A 30 -16.15 14.57 -7.92
CA GLN A 30 -17.00 13.96 -8.96
C GLN A 30 -16.64 12.51 -9.34
N CYS A 31 -15.40 12.04 -9.16
CA CYS A 31 -15.06 10.63 -9.43
C CYS A 31 -15.61 9.66 -8.35
N ILE A 32 -15.99 10.21 -7.19
CA ILE A 32 -16.51 9.48 -6.02
C ILE A 32 -18.04 9.31 -6.10
N GLU A 33 -18.72 10.06 -6.95
CA GLU A 33 -20.19 10.06 -7.08
C GLU A 33 -20.74 8.93 -7.97
N ASN A 34 -19.88 8.07 -8.55
CA ASN A 34 -20.33 6.86 -9.22
C ASN A 34 -20.73 5.80 -8.17
N GLU A 35 -22.04 5.60 -8.02
CA GLU A 35 -22.81 4.90 -6.97
C GLU A 35 -22.48 3.41 -6.69
N SER A 36 -21.31 2.89 -7.09
CA SER A 36 -20.95 1.47 -6.97
C SER A 36 -19.77 1.18 -6.05
N ILE A 37 -19.27 2.17 -5.31
CA ILE A 37 -18.08 2.00 -4.46
C ILE A 37 -18.50 1.70 -3.02
N PRO A 38 -18.01 0.60 -2.40
CA PRO A 38 -18.24 0.34 -0.98
C PRO A 38 -17.74 1.50 -0.10
N LYS A 39 -18.53 1.90 0.91
CA LYS A 39 -18.21 3.03 1.81
C LYS A 39 -16.82 2.91 2.44
N TRP A 40 -16.42 1.71 2.84
CA TRP A 40 -15.10 1.47 3.45
C TRP A 40 -13.94 1.74 2.48
N GLN A 41 -14.13 1.50 1.18
CA GLN A 41 -13.11 1.81 0.17
C GLN A 41 -12.93 3.33 0.06
N LEU A 42 -14.04 4.08 0.04
CA LEU A 42 -14.00 5.54 0.03
C LEU A 42 -13.32 6.10 1.29
N ALA A 43 -13.68 5.56 2.46
CA ALA A 43 -13.05 5.94 3.73
C ALA A 43 -11.54 5.67 3.73
N THR A 44 -11.12 4.52 3.17
CA THR A 44 -9.71 4.14 3.05
C THR A 44 -8.92 5.13 2.19
N VAL A 45 -9.44 5.46 1.00
CA VAL A 45 -8.74 6.39 0.11
C VAL A 45 -8.76 7.83 0.67
N ALA A 46 -9.87 8.26 1.26
CA ALA A 46 -9.96 9.56 1.92
C ALA A 46 -8.94 9.69 3.06
N ALA A 47 -8.80 8.65 3.89
CA ALA A 47 -7.78 8.58 4.93
C ALA A 47 -6.37 8.67 4.33
N LEU A 48 -6.10 7.92 3.24
CA LEU A 48 -4.80 7.95 2.58
C LEU A 48 -4.42 9.36 2.10
N LEU A 49 -5.33 10.06 1.43
CA LEU A 49 -5.08 11.39 0.90
C LEU A 49 -4.94 12.45 2.00
N ALA A 50 -5.75 12.36 3.05
CA ALA A 50 -5.65 13.26 4.20
C ALA A 50 -4.29 13.10 4.89
N LEU A 51 -3.83 11.86 5.09
CA LEU A 51 -2.57 11.54 5.75
C LEU A 51 -1.34 11.82 4.86
N SER A 52 -1.47 11.66 3.54
CA SER A 52 -0.44 12.09 2.59
C SER A 52 -0.38 13.62 2.43
N GLN A 53 -1.39 14.36 2.90
CA GLN A 53 -1.57 15.80 2.66
C GLN A 53 -1.48 16.18 1.17
N GLY A 54 -2.03 15.33 0.30
CA GLY A 54 -2.05 15.58 -1.14
C GLY A 54 -0.71 15.40 -1.85
N GLU A 55 0.31 14.85 -1.18
CA GLU A 55 1.54 14.44 -1.86
C GLU A 55 1.27 13.31 -2.87
N GLU A 56 2.00 13.34 -3.98
CA GLU A 56 2.02 12.24 -4.94
C GLU A 56 2.57 10.98 -4.23
N LEU A 57 1.96 9.82 -4.50
CA LEU A 57 2.44 8.56 -3.96
C LEU A 57 3.54 8.03 -4.90
N ASP A 58 4.76 7.92 -4.39
CA ASP A 58 5.90 7.32 -5.08
C ASP A 58 5.69 5.82 -5.28
N TYR A 59 5.05 5.17 -4.30
CA TYR A 59 4.77 3.74 -4.30
C TYR A 59 3.62 3.40 -3.35
N VAL A 60 2.87 2.36 -3.67
CA VAL A 60 1.84 1.80 -2.79
C VAL A 60 1.96 0.30 -2.78
N THR A 61 1.83 -0.30 -1.62
CA THR A 61 1.73 -1.74 -1.47
C THR A 61 0.56 -2.13 -0.59
N SER A 62 0.02 -3.31 -0.81
CA SER A 62 -0.98 -3.92 0.04
C SER A 62 -0.62 -5.34 0.43
N SER A 63 -1.07 -5.79 1.59
CA SER A 63 -1.13 -7.21 1.90
C SER A 63 -2.54 -7.59 2.31
N LEU A 64 -3.02 -8.66 1.67
CA LEU A 64 -4.24 -9.34 2.05
C LEU A 64 -3.84 -10.64 2.75
N LEU A 65 -4.26 -10.77 4.01
CA LEU A 65 -4.23 -12.04 4.72
C LEU A 65 -5.69 -12.39 5.02
N GLU A 66 -6.13 -13.55 4.55
CA GLU A 66 -7.47 -14.08 4.88
C GLU A 66 -7.60 -14.14 6.42
N ASP A 67 -8.73 -13.67 6.95
CA ASP A 67 -9.07 -13.61 8.37
C ASP A 67 -8.16 -12.75 9.29
N ARG A 68 -7.39 -11.81 8.73
CA ARG A 68 -6.59 -10.84 9.50
C ARG A 68 -6.77 -9.41 8.99
N ASP A 69 -6.20 -8.46 9.72
CA ASP A 69 -6.11 -7.07 9.28
C ASP A 69 -5.41 -6.96 7.92
N TRP A 70 -6.02 -6.22 6.99
CA TRP A 70 -5.37 -5.89 5.73
C TRP A 70 -4.49 -4.68 5.93
N GLN A 71 -3.38 -4.60 5.18
CA GLN A 71 -2.47 -3.47 5.30
C GLN A 71 -2.28 -2.82 3.95
N ILE A 72 -2.24 -1.49 3.97
CA ILE A 72 -1.84 -0.67 2.82
C ILE A 72 -0.72 0.22 3.32
N VAL A 73 0.41 0.21 2.62
CA VAL A 73 1.55 1.08 2.92
C VAL A 73 1.83 1.92 1.68
N ALA A 74 1.76 3.23 1.83
CA ALA A 74 2.05 4.18 0.78
C ALA A 74 3.26 5.03 1.14
N PHE A 75 4.11 5.25 0.14
CA PHE A 75 5.28 6.10 0.23
C PHE A 75 5.02 7.38 -0.53
N THR A 76 5.36 8.50 0.10
CA THR A 76 5.44 9.81 -0.53
C THR A 76 6.89 10.29 -0.47
N PRO A 77 7.22 11.45 -1.08
CA PRO A 77 8.54 12.03 -0.98
C PRO A 77 9.00 12.31 0.47
N ARG A 78 8.06 12.56 1.39
CA ARG A 78 8.36 12.96 2.78
C ARG A 78 7.81 12.02 3.84
N ARG A 79 6.87 11.13 3.51
CA ARG A 79 6.15 10.32 4.49
C ARG A 79 5.97 8.87 4.05
N VAL A 80 5.73 8.05 5.05
CA VAL A 80 5.17 6.72 4.90
C VAL A 80 3.83 6.69 5.61
N VAL A 81 2.77 6.36 4.87
CA VAL A 81 1.42 6.22 5.41
C VAL A 81 1.10 4.73 5.46
N ARG A 82 0.73 4.23 6.65
CA ARG A 82 0.25 2.86 6.83
C ARG A 82 -1.23 2.92 7.20
N LEU A 83 -2.06 2.24 6.43
CA LEU A 83 -3.44 1.98 6.76
C LEU A 83 -3.60 0.52 7.14
N VAL A 84 -4.33 0.27 8.23
CA VAL A 84 -4.73 -1.05 8.70
C VAL A 84 -6.23 -1.14 8.57
N LEU A 85 -6.72 -2.14 7.84
CA LEU A 85 -8.14 -2.38 7.59
C LEU A 85 -8.58 -3.59 8.41
N THR A 86 -9.36 -3.36 9.45
CA THR A 86 -9.80 -4.41 10.37
C THR A 86 -11.25 -4.80 10.08
N PRO A 87 -11.56 -6.10 9.90
CA PRO A 87 -12.94 -6.57 9.79
C PRO A 87 -13.76 -6.20 11.02
N SER A 88 -14.93 -5.61 10.81
CA SER A 88 -15.88 -5.30 11.87
C SER A 88 -17.00 -6.33 11.95
N HIS A 89 -17.74 -6.31 13.06
CA HIS A 89 -18.91 -7.18 13.27
C HIS A 89 -20.03 -6.97 12.25
N SER A 90 -20.10 -5.82 11.57
CA SER A 90 -21.06 -5.56 10.50
C SER A 90 -20.62 -6.10 9.13
N GLY A 91 -19.42 -6.69 9.03
CA GLY A 91 -18.82 -7.12 7.77
C GLY A 91 -18.15 -5.99 6.97
N GLU A 92 -18.17 -4.75 7.47
CA GLU A 92 -17.42 -3.63 6.90
C GLU A 92 -15.97 -3.64 7.41
N LEU A 93 -15.05 -3.01 6.66
CA LEU A 93 -13.67 -2.81 7.10
C LEU A 93 -13.51 -1.43 7.76
N LEU A 94 -12.96 -1.40 8.97
CA LEU A 94 -12.58 -0.17 9.66
C LEU A 94 -11.15 0.23 9.28
N THR A 95 -10.94 1.50 8.94
CA THR A 95 -9.63 2.02 8.55
C THR A 95 -8.94 2.73 9.71
N HIS A 96 -7.75 2.25 10.08
CA HIS A 96 -6.85 2.90 11.03
C HIS A 96 -5.59 3.39 10.31
N GLY A 97 -5.26 4.67 10.46
CA GLY A 97 -4.15 5.30 9.76
C GLY A 97 -2.99 5.70 10.66
N TYR A 98 -1.78 5.50 10.18
CA TYR A 98 -0.52 5.84 10.83
C TYR A 98 0.38 6.57 9.84
N VAL A 99 1.15 7.56 10.32
CA VAL A 99 2.05 8.37 9.49
C VAL A 99 3.42 8.40 10.13
N PHE A 100 4.43 8.18 9.29
CA PHE A 100 5.83 8.20 9.67
C PHE A 100 6.60 9.15 8.76
N GLY A 101 7.59 9.85 9.32
CA GLY A 101 8.51 10.64 8.52
C GLY A 101 9.48 9.73 7.76
N ARG A 102 9.68 9.96 6.46
CA ARG A 102 10.66 9.22 5.65
C ARG A 102 12.05 9.19 6.30
N GLY A 103 12.52 10.33 6.80
CA GLY A 103 13.82 10.46 7.48
C GLY A 103 13.93 9.78 8.85
N THR A 104 12.87 9.11 9.33
CA THR A 104 12.92 8.30 10.56
C THR A 104 13.20 6.83 10.30
N LEU A 105 13.45 6.45 9.03
CA LEU A 105 13.82 5.12 8.64
C LEU A 105 15.17 4.75 9.26
N SER A 106 15.20 3.68 10.05
CA SER A 106 16.41 3.25 10.75
C SER A 106 16.95 1.90 10.29
N ALA A 107 16.11 1.05 9.69
CA ALA A 107 16.51 -0.27 9.21
C ALA A 107 15.53 -0.82 8.17
N ILE A 108 16.05 -1.65 7.26
CA ILE A 108 15.26 -2.51 6.37
C ILE A 108 15.81 -3.93 6.54
N GLU A 109 14.94 -4.88 6.87
CA GLU A 109 15.30 -6.27 7.10
C GLU A 109 14.52 -7.17 6.14
N LEU A 110 15.22 -8.11 5.50
CA LEU A 110 14.59 -9.18 4.74
C LEU A 110 14.19 -10.31 5.70
N VAL A 111 12.90 -10.58 5.81
CA VAL A 111 12.33 -11.56 6.74
C VAL A 111 12.19 -12.94 6.08
N SER A 112 11.84 -13.00 4.80
CA SER A 112 11.78 -14.27 4.06
C SER A 112 11.85 -14.09 2.53
N SER A 113 12.35 -15.13 1.84
CA SER A 113 12.39 -15.26 0.38
C SER A 113 12.01 -16.69 -0.01
N PRO A 114 10.94 -16.94 -0.79
CA PRO A 114 10.60 -18.27 -1.25
C PRO A 114 11.48 -18.66 -2.44
N ALA A 115 12.20 -19.79 -2.30
CA ALA A 115 13.01 -20.46 -3.34
C ALA A 115 14.18 -19.62 -3.90
N PRO A 116 15.16 -20.22 -4.63
CA PRO A 116 16.34 -19.46 -5.06
C PRO A 116 15.93 -18.37 -6.04
N ILE A 117 16.30 -17.13 -5.69
CA ILE A 117 16.09 -15.94 -6.50
C ILE A 117 16.82 -16.15 -7.83
N SER A 118 16.06 -16.26 -8.93
CA SER A 118 16.64 -16.26 -10.27
C SER A 118 17.28 -14.90 -10.51
N THR A 119 18.55 -14.87 -10.90
CA THR A 119 19.25 -13.64 -11.30
C THR A 119 18.68 -13.03 -12.58
N GLN A 120 17.77 -13.73 -13.27
CA GLN A 120 17.07 -13.26 -14.46
C GLN A 120 15.75 -12.56 -14.14
N ASP A 121 15.21 -12.72 -12.93
CA ASP A 121 14.00 -12.01 -12.51
C ASP A 121 14.39 -10.65 -11.92
N PRO A 122 13.87 -9.52 -12.43
CA PRO A 122 14.24 -8.19 -11.96
C PRO A 122 13.82 -7.92 -10.51
N TRP A 123 12.91 -8.74 -9.94
CA TRP A 123 12.57 -8.70 -8.52
C TRP A 123 11.83 -9.99 -8.09
N PRO A 124 12.08 -10.56 -6.90
CA PRO A 124 11.26 -11.66 -6.40
C PRO A 124 9.95 -11.06 -5.87
N GLY A 125 8.84 -11.32 -6.55
CA GLY A 125 7.51 -10.80 -6.19
C GLY A 125 6.98 -11.26 -4.83
N ASN A 126 7.70 -12.14 -4.14
CA ASN A 126 7.27 -12.76 -2.88
C ASN A 126 8.28 -12.55 -1.74
N LEU A 127 9.01 -11.45 -1.71
CA LEU A 127 9.87 -11.12 -0.56
C LEU A 127 9.04 -10.55 0.58
N SER A 128 9.28 -11.05 1.80
CA SER A 128 8.78 -10.40 3.02
C SER A 128 9.87 -9.49 3.55
N MET A 129 9.64 -8.18 3.49
CA MET A 129 10.52 -7.19 4.09
C MET A 129 9.82 -6.44 5.22
N ILE A 130 10.60 -5.99 6.19
CA ILE A 130 10.14 -5.04 7.21
C ILE A 130 11.05 -3.81 7.17
N ALA A 131 10.45 -2.63 7.34
CA ALA A 131 11.17 -1.38 7.55
C ALA A 131 10.84 -0.83 8.93
N ARG A 132 11.84 -0.24 9.60
CA ARG A 132 11.66 0.36 10.93
C ARG A 132 11.64 1.88 10.82
N TYR A 133 10.52 2.48 11.20
CA TYR A 133 10.34 3.93 11.22
C TYR A 133 10.01 4.40 12.63
N ALA A 134 10.83 5.28 13.21
CA ALA A 134 10.63 5.79 14.57
C ALA A 134 10.35 4.68 15.61
N GLY A 135 11.03 3.53 15.50
CA GLY A 135 10.85 2.36 16.37
C GLY A 135 9.66 1.44 16.01
N ALA A 136 8.78 1.85 15.08
CA ALA A 136 7.68 1.02 14.60
C ALA A 136 8.14 0.10 13.45
N THR A 137 7.76 -1.18 13.52
CA THR A 137 7.99 -2.15 12.44
C THR A 137 6.83 -2.07 11.43
N ILE A 138 7.16 -1.68 10.20
CA ILE A 138 6.23 -1.60 9.09
C ILE A 138 6.55 -2.74 8.12
N PRO A 139 5.64 -3.72 7.95
CA PRO A 139 5.81 -4.69 6.88
C PRO A 139 5.75 -3.95 5.55
N LEU A 140 6.72 -4.24 4.69
CA LEU A 140 6.73 -3.81 3.30
C LEU A 140 6.35 -5.02 2.47
N PRO A 141 5.05 -5.32 2.30
CA PRO A 141 4.69 -6.30 1.31
C PRO A 141 5.22 -5.80 -0.03
N LEU A 142 5.95 -6.63 -0.75
CA LEU A 142 6.29 -6.37 -2.13
C LEU A 142 5.23 -7.17 -2.89
N ASP A 143 4.15 -6.50 -3.25
CA ASP A 143 2.86 -7.15 -3.46
C ASP A 143 2.67 -7.71 -4.89
N ASP A 144 2.12 -8.92 -5.00
CA ASP A 144 1.60 -9.56 -6.22
C ASP A 144 0.49 -8.75 -6.91
N PHE A 145 -0.30 -7.96 -6.17
CA PHE A 145 -1.37 -7.09 -6.66
C PHE A 145 -0.87 -5.76 -7.24
N ALA A 146 0.43 -5.49 -7.19
CA ALA A 146 1.00 -4.31 -7.82
C ALA A 146 0.74 -4.29 -9.33
N SER A 147 0.10 -3.22 -9.81
CA SER A 147 -0.09 -2.99 -11.25
C SER A 147 1.26 -2.95 -11.98
N PRO A 148 1.33 -3.25 -13.30
CA PRO A 148 2.59 -3.18 -14.05
C PRO A 148 3.32 -1.83 -13.90
N ARG A 149 2.56 -0.74 -13.79
CA ARG A 149 3.10 0.61 -13.52
C ARG A 149 3.70 0.73 -12.12
N ASN A 150 3.06 0.15 -11.11
CA ASN A 150 3.57 0.16 -9.73
C ASN A 150 4.84 -0.71 -9.62
N ARG A 151 4.88 -1.85 -10.32
CA ARG A 151 6.08 -2.71 -10.43
C ARG A 151 7.26 -1.96 -11.07
N SER A 152 7.01 -1.11 -12.06
CA SER A 152 8.09 -0.30 -12.68
C SER A 152 8.65 0.80 -11.78
N GLN A 153 7.96 1.17 -10.69
CA GLN A 153 8.48 2.11 -9.70
C GLN A 153 9.36 1.46 -8.62
N ILE A 154 9.35 0.12 -8.48
CA ILE A 154 10.09 -0.61 -7.45
C ILE A 154 11.59 -0.25 -7.44
N PRO A 155 12.32 -0.18 -8.59
CA PRO A 155 13.73 0.20 -8.56
C PRO A 155 13.98 1.60 -8.00
N ARG A 156 13.07 2.55 -8.29
CA ARG A 156 13.15 3.92 -7.76
C ARG A 156 12.86 3.96 -6.27
N LEU A 157 11.86 3.21 -5.81
CA LEU A 157 11.57 3.06 -4.40
C LEU A 157 12.78 2.48 -3.66
N LEU A 158 13.39 1.42 -4.17
CA LEU A 158 14.55 0.79 -3.54
C LEU A 158 15.72 1.78 -3.42
N ALA A 159 16.07 2.47 -4.51
CA ALA A 159 17.12 3.47 -4.48
C ALA A 159 16.82 4.59 -3.47
N SER A 160 15.56 5.02 -3.38
CA SER A 160 15.11 6.01 -2.40
C SER A 160 15.22 5.50 -0.97
N LEU A 161 14.78 4.27 -0.69
CA LEU A 161 14.84 3.64 0.62
C LEU A 161 16.28 3.42 1.08
N LEU A 162 17.17 2.98 0.18
CA LEU A 162 18.59 2.83 0.49
C LEU A 162 19.24 4.17 0.84
N LYS A 163 18.87 5.25 0.12
CA LYS A 163 19.32 6.60 0.44
C LYS A 163 18.83 7.03 1.83
N ASP A 164 17.55 6.79 2.12
CA ASP A 164 16.96 7.16 3.42
C ASP A 164 17.62 6.42 4.60
N VAL A 165 18.04 5.16 4.42
CA VAL A 165 18.78 4.39 5.46
C VAL A 165 20.23 4.88 5.61
N SER A 166 20.86 5.35 4.53
CA SER A 166 22.30 5.66 4.49
C SER A 166 22.66 7.07 4.98
N GLY A 167 21.67 7.97 5.10
CA GLY A 167 21.87 9.38 5.48
C GLY A 167 22.23 10.27 4.31
#